data_AF-A0A7W1R1A9-F1
#
_entry.id   AF-A0A7W1R1A9-F1
#
_cell.length_a   1.000
_cell.length_b   1.000
_cell.length_c   1.000
_cell.angle_alpha   90.00
_cell.angle_beta   90.00
_cell.angle_gamma   90.00
#
_symmetry.space_group_name_H-M   'P 1'
#
loop_
_entity.id
_entity.type
_entity.pdbx_description
1 polymer ?
#
loop_
_entity_poly.entity_id
_entity_poly.type
_entity_poly.pdbx_seq_one_letter_code
_entity_poly.pdbx_strand_id
1 'polypeptide(L)'
;TDSLGPRDVVSQAIFDEVANGKGVETEDGRPAVYLDTTRIAQDDAEISLPYMLRRYRGAGIDPLEEKILTYPVLHYQNGGLVIDTDAQTTVEGLYACGEIAGGTHGRNRMMGNSLLECCVFGRRAGRAAAEKAST
;
A
#
# COMPACT_ATOMS: atom_id res chain seq x y z
N THR A 1 7.27 -14.99 -13.16
CA THR A 1 6.97 -13.56 -13.25
C THR A 1 8.19 -12.77 -12.81
N ASP A 2 8.44 -11.59 -13.37
CA ASP A 2 9.47 -10.68 -12.85
C ASP A 2 9.02 -10.13 -11.49
N SER A 3 9.79 -10.41 -10.43
CA SER A 3 9.46 -9.98 -9.07
C SER A 3 9.58 -8.47 -8.87
N LEU A 4 10.22 -7.76 -9.80
CA LEU A 4 10.35 -6.30 -9.82
C LEU A 4 9.32 -5.63 -10.73
N GLY A 5 8.38 -6.39 -11.29
CA GLY A 5 7.29 -5.87 -12.12
C GLY A 5 6.27 -5.01 -11.35
N PRO A 6 5.28 -4.42 -12.05
CA PRO A 6 4.20 -3.67 -11.43
C PRO A 6 3.45 -4.50 -10.37
N ARG A 7 3.10 -3.86 -9.25
CA ARG A 7 2.51 -4.55 -8.09
C ARG A 7 1.22 -5.28 -8.41
N ASP A 8 0.39 -4.75 -9.30
CA ASP A 8 -0.84 -5.37 -9.78
C ASP A 8 -0.56 -6.65 -10.56
N VAL A 9 0.45 -6.64 -11.44
CA VAL A 9 0.88 -7.82 -12.21
C VAL A 9 1.48 -8.89 -11.30
N VAL A 10 2.35 -8.51 -10.37
CA VAL A 10 2.96 -9.46 -9.41
C VAL A 10 1.89 -10.05 -8.49
N SER A 11 0.94 -9.24 -8.01
CA SER A 11 -0.16 -9.72 -7.16
C SER A 11 -1.06 -10.69 -7.91
N GLN A 12 -1.43 -10.39 -9.15
CA GLN A 12 -2.22 -11.29 -9.98
C GLN A 12 -1.49 -12.61 -10.23
N ALA A 13 -0.19 -12.57 -10.52
CA ALA A 13 0.60 -13.79 -10.68
C ALA A 13 0.61 -14.65 -9.41
N ILE A 14 0.66 -14.05 -8.21
CA ILE A 14 0.55 -14.81 -6.95
C ILE A 14 -0.83 -15.48 -6.84
N PHE A 15 -1.92 -14.78 -7.16
CA PHE A 15 -3.27 -15.37 -7.18
C PHE A 15 -3.33 -16.58 -8.12
N ASP A 16 -2.81 -16.44 -9.34
CA ASP A 16 -2.86 -17.47 -10.36
C ASP A 16 -2.04 -18.71 -9.95
N GLU A 17 -0.85 -18.53 -9.38
CA GLU A 17 -0.01 -19.65 -8.92
C GLU A 17 -0.67 -20.42 -7.77
N VAL A 18 -1.30 -19.72 -6.83
CA VAL A 18 -2.09 -20.36 -5.77
C VAL A 18 -3.29 -21.11 -6.33
N ALA A 19 -4.05 -20.51 -7.26
CA ALA A 19 -5.20 -21.15 -7.89
C ALA A 19 -4.80 -22.42 -8.70
N ASN A 20 -3.58 -22.45 -9.23
CA ASN A 20 -3.00 -23.60 -9.92
C ASN A 20 -2.40 -24.65 -8.96
N GLY A 21 -2.63 -24.54 -7.65
CA GLY A 21 -2.18 -25.51 -6.66
C GLY A 21 -0.67 -25.45 -6.34
N LYS A 22 0.01 -24.36 -6.71
CA LYS A 22 1.45 -24.16 -6.44
C LYS A 22 1.71 -23.23 -5.25
N GLY A 23 0.65 -22.82 -4.55
CA GLY A 23 0.75 -22.11 -3.28
C GLY A 23 1.18 -23.01 -2.13
N VAL A 24 1.31 -22.39 -0.97
CA VAL A 24 1.40 -23.06 0.33
C VAL A 24 0.24 -22.61 1.21
N GLU A 25 0.01 -23.32 2.31
CA GLU A 25 -0.99 -22.97 3.30
C GLU A 25 -0.33 -22.51 4.60
N THR A 26 -0.90 -21.48 5.22
CA THR A 26 -0.55 -21.10 6.59
C THR A 26 -1.07 -22.15 7.58
N GLU A 27 -0.59 -22.11 8.83
CA GLU A 27 -1.07 -23.02 9.89
C GLU A 27 -2.59 -22.96 10.10
N ASP A 28 -3.20 -21.79 9.85
CA ASP A 28 -4.64 -21.58 9.92
C ASP A 28 -5.39 -21.77 8.59
N GLY A 29 -4.76 -22.43 7.61
CA GLY A 29 -5.40 -22.88 6.38
C GLY A 29 -5.65 -21.78 5.33
N ARG A 30 -4.92 -20.67 5.38
CA ARG A 30 -5.02 -19.60 4.37
C ARG A 30 -3.98 -19.80 3.27
N PRO A 31 -4.29 -19.44 2.02
CA PRO A 31 -3.31 -19.51 0.94
C PRO A 31 -2.18 -18.50 1.13
N ALA A 32 -0.97 -18.91 0.75
CA ALA A 32 0.22 -18.08 0.76
C ALA A 32 1.21 -18.52 -0.32
N VAL A 33 2.25 -17.71 -0.51
CA VAL A 33 3.49 -18.07 -1.20
C VAL A 33 4.67 -17.71 -0.32
N TYR A 34 5.85 -18.23 -0.64
CA TYR A 34 7.08 -17.84 0.06
C TYR A 34 7.70 -16.58 -0.53
N LEU A 35 7.99 -15.62 0.34
CA LEU A 35 8.94 -14.54 0.10
C LEU A 35 10.30 -14.97 0.67
N ASP A 36 11.27 -15.20 -0.21
CA ASP A 36 12.61 -15.63 0.16
C ASP A 36 13.57 -14.45 0.23
N THR A 37 13.83 -13.99 1.45
CA THR A 37 14.79 -12.92 1.75
C THR A 37 16.11 -13.45 2.31
N THR A 38 16.29 -14.78 2.41
CA THR A 38 17.48 -15.43 2.98
C THR A 38 18.76 -15.19 2.17
N ARG A 39 18.60 -14.72 0.92
CA ARG A 39 19.69 -14.41 0.00
C ARG A 39 20.24 -12.99 0.16
N ILE A 40 19.61 -12.15 0.97
CA ILE A 40 20.07 -10.78 1.23
C ILE A 40 21.19 -10.87 2.28
N ALA A 41 22.36 -10.30 1.98
CA ALA A 41 23.47 -10.28 2.92
C ALA A 41 23.09 -9.51 4.19
N GLN A 42 23.57 -9.97 5.34
CA GLN A 42 23.23 -9.36 6.63
C GLN A 42 23.60 -7.88 6.68
N ASP A 43 24.81 -7.52 6.27
CA ASP A 43 25.29 -6.13 6.27
C ASP A 43 24.40 -5.22 5.40
N ASP A 44 23.95 -5.72 4.24
CA ASP A 44 23.04 -4.98 3.35
C ASP A 44 21.64 -4.83 3.98
N ALA A 45 21.13 -5.89 4.60
CA ALA A 45 19.82 -5.89 5.24
C ALA A 45 19.75 -4.96 6.46
N GLU A 46 20.83 -4.87 7.24
CA GLU A 46 20.92 -3.97 8.40
C GLU A 46 20.86 -2.49 7.99
N ILE A 47 21.36 -2.15 6.80
CA ILE A 47 21.30 -0.79 6.26
C ILE A 47 19.94 -0.53 5.59
N SER A 48 19.49 -1.45 4.72
CA SER A 48 18.35 -1.21 3.82
C SER A 48 17.00 -1.59 4.42
N LEU A 49 16.95 -2.54 5.35
CA LEU A 49 15.74 -3.14 5.93
C LEU A 49 15.69 -3.10 7.47
N PRO A 50 16.26 -2.11 8.19
CA PRO A 50 16.39 -2.16 9.65
C PRO A 50 15.04 -2.24 10.36
N TYR A 51 14.02 -1.59 9.81
CA TYR A 51 12.65 -1.67 10.34
C TYR A 51 12.07 -3.08 10.23
N MET A 52 12.27 -3.75 9.09
CA MET A 52 11.74 -5.07 8.84
C MET A 52 12.42 -6.11 9.73
N LEU A 53 13.76 -6.09 9.80
CA LEU A 53 14.53 -6.95 10.70
C LEU A 53 14.05 -6.83 12.14
N ARG A 54 13.93 -5.60 12.66
CA ARG A 54 13.43 -5.36 14.02
C ARG A 54 12.03 -5.92 14.22
N ARG A 55 11.12 -5.71 13.25
CA ARG A 55 9.72 -6.13 13.37
C ARG A 55 9.56 -7.64 13.37
N TYR A 56 10.21 -8.34 12.43
CA TYR A 56 10.12 -9.80 12.33
C TYR A 56 10.85 -10.50 13.49
N ARG A 57 12.08 -10.08 13.82
CA ARG A 57 12.83 -10.65 14.95
C ARG A 57 12.13 -10.43 16.29
N GLY A 58 11.47 -9.28 16.46
CA GLY A 58 10.62 -9.02 17.61
C GLY A 58 9.41 -9.95 17.74
N ALA A 59 9.01 -10.60 16.63
CA ALA A 59 7.99 -11.65 16.59
C ALA A 59 8.58 -13.08 16.58
N GLY A 60 9.89 -13.22 16.77
CA GLY A 60 10.58 -14.52 16.77
C GLY A 60 10.87 -15.11 15.39
N ILE A 61 10.72 -14.32 14.32
CA ILE A 61 10.99 -14.74 12.93
C ILE A 61 12.26 -14.04 12.45
N ASP A 62 13.24 -14.78 11.94
CA ASP A 62 14.40 -14.14 11.29
C ASP A 62 14.26 -14.20 9.77
N PRO A 63 13.93 -13.08 9.10
CA PRO A 63 13.71 -13.06 7.66
C PRO A 63 14.98 -13.32 6.83
N LEU A 64 16.16 -13.37 7.46
CA LEU A 64 17.41 -13.77 6.79
C LEU A 64 17.72 -15.26 6.92
N GLU A 65 17.06 -15.98 7.84
CA GLU A 65 17.29 -17.41 8.09
C GLU A 65 16.15 -18.29 7.56
N GLU A 66 14.93 -17.76 7.51
CA GLU A 66 13.74 -18.50 7.05
C GLU A 66 12.90 -17.71 6.05
N LYS A 67 12.13 -18.45 5.23
CA LYS A 67 11.22 -17.87 4.24
C LYS A 67 9.95 -17.37 4.90
N ILE A 68 9.47 -16.22 4.44
CA ILE A 68 8.26 -15.58 5.00
C ILE A 68 7.05 -15.99 4.18
N LEU A 69 5.94 -16.29 4.84
CA LEU A 69 4.64 -16.48 4.19
C LEU A 69 4.06 -15.12 3.80
N THR A 70 3.68 -14.95 2.53
CA THR A 70 3.08 -13.72 2.02
C THR A 70 1.92 -14.01 1.07
N TYR A 71 0.97 -13.09 0.99
CA TYR A 71 -0.14 -13.14 0.05
C TYR A 71 -0.63 -11.72 -0.27
N PRO A 72 -1.17 -11.44 -1.47
CA PRO A 72 -1.74 -10.15 -1.80
C PRO A 72 -2.89 -9.79 -0.84
N VAL A 73 -2.90 -8.53 -0.39
CA VAL A 73 -3.94 -7.97 0.48
C VAL A 73 -4.44 -6.64 -0.08
N LEU A 74 -5.68 -6.28 0.30
CA LEU A 74 -6.17 -4.93 0.05
C LEU A 74 -5.28 -3.93 0.80
N HIS A 75 -4.72 -2.97 0.05
CA HIS A 75 -3.74 -2.03 0.60
C HIS A 75 -4.15 -0.57 0.51
N TYR A 76 -4.90 -0.17 -0.52
CA TYR A 76 -5.28 1.22 -0.75
C TYR A 76 -6.60 1.33 -1.51
N GLN A 77 -7.41 2.33 -1.20
CA GLN A 77 -8.66 2.65 -1.89
C GLN A 77 -8.48 3.83 -2.85
N ASN A 78 -8.54 3.56 -4.16
CA ASN A 78 -8.44 4.59 -5.20
C ASN A 78 -9.74 5.39 -5.42
N GLY A 79 -10.87 4.79 -5.06
CA GLY A 79 -12.18 5.44 -5.10
C GLY A 79 -12.43 6.23 -3.83
N GLY A 80 -13.47 7.06 -3.83
CA GLY A 80 -13.81 7.90 -2.69
C GLY A 80 -14.76 9.01 -3.10
N LEU A 81 -14.83 10.04 -2.26
CA LEU A 81 -15.60 11.25 -2.53
C LEU A 81 -15.06 11.94 -3.78
N VAL A 82 -15.97 12.35 -4.67
CA VAL A 82 -15.62 13.19 -5.83
C VAL A 82 -15.29 14.58 -5.31
N ILE A 83 -14.11 15.06 -5.64
CA ILE A 83 -13.63 16.40 -5.26
C ILE A 83 -13.20 17.19 -6.49
N ASP A 84 -13.30 18.52 -6.40
CA ASP A 84 -12.73 19.44 -7.37
C ASP A 84 -11.24 19.74 -7.09
N THR A 85 -10.68 20.71 -7.82
CA THR A 85 -9.27 21.09 -7.68
C THR A 85 -8.91 21.74 -6.35
N ASP A 86 -9.90 22.31 -5.64
CA ASP A 86 -9.77 22.92 -4.32
C ASP A 86 -10.19 21.97 -3.19
N ALA A 87 -10.40 20.69 -3.54
CA ALA A 87 -10.77 19.61 -2.63
C ALA A 87 -12.19 19.74 -2.04
N GLN A 88 -13.06 20.54 -2.67
CA GLN A 88 -14.47 20.60 -2.31
C GLN A 88 -15.21 19.39 -2.90
N THR A 89 -16.06 18.78 -2.07
CA THR A 89 -16.91 17.67 -2.51
C THR A 89 -18.09 18.17 -3.32
N THR A 90 -18.95 17.25 -3.80
CA THR A 90 -20.23 17.62 -4.43
C THR A 90 -21.25 18.24 -3.46
N VAL A 91 -20.97 18.22 -2.15
CA VAL A 91 -21.77 18.88 -1.12
C VAL A 91 -21.13 20.24 -0.81
N GLU A 92 -21.88 21.31 -0.98
CA GLU A 92 -21.39 22.67 -0.74
C GLU A 92 -20.88 22.83 0.70
N GLY A 93 -19.69 23.40 0.84
CA GLY A 93 -19.04 23.64 2.13
C GLY A 93 -18.39 22.41 2.77
N LEU A 94 -18.51 21.22 2.17
CA LEU A 94 -17.83 20.00 2.61
C LEU A 94 -16.58 19.75 1.76
N TYR A 95 -15.45 19.54 2.43
CA TYR A 95 -14.15 19.31 1.80
C TYR A 95 -13.58 17.94 2.21
N ALA A 96 -12.81 17.31 1.33
CA ALA A 96 -12.21 16.00 1.57
C ALA A 96 -10.82 15.90 0.94
N CYS A 97 -9.92 15.16 1.58
CA CYS A 97 -8.57 14.90 1.10
C CYS A 97 -8.04 13.60 1.71
N GLY A 98 -6.99 13.03 1.12
CA GLY A 98 -6.49 11.74 1.56
C GLY A 98 -7.22 10.59 0.87
N GLU A 99 -7.01 9.38 1.39
CA GLU A 99 -7.61 8.14 0.88
C GLU A 99 -9.15 8.10 0.89
N ILE A 100 -9.82 9.05 1.55
CA ILE A 100 -11.28 9.20 1.49
C ILE A 100 -11.76 9.84 0.18
N ALA A 101 -10.88 10.54 -0.56
CA ALA A 101 -11.17 11.19 -1.82
C ALA A 101 -10.77 10.32 -3.01
N GLY A 102 -11.57 10.37 -4.08
CA GLY A 102 -11.37 9.58 -5.29
C GLY A 102 -10.94 10.39 -6.50
N GLY A 103 -10.46 9.69 -7.53
CA GLY A 103 -10.26 10.25 -8.89
C GLY A 103 -8.83 10.72 -9.19
N THR A 104 -8.06 11.17 -8.19
CA THR A 104 -6.67 11.65 -8.35
C THR A 104 -5.70 10.57 -8.83
N HIS A 105 -6.03 9.30 -8.62
CA HIS A 105 -5.18 8.15 -8.93
C HIS A 105 -5.71 7.27 -10.06
N GLY A 106 -6.90 7.57 -10.61
CA GLY A 106 -7.57 6.68 -11.55
C GLY A 106 -7.70 5.26 -11.00
N ARG A 107 -7.39 4.25 -11.82
CA ARG A 107 -7.56 2.82 -11.45
C ARG A 107 -6.42 2.21 -10.65
N ASN A 108 -5.20 2.74 -10.76
CA ASN A 108 -4.04 2.19 -10.09
C ASN A 108 -3.15 3.32 -9.57
N ARG A 109 -2.99 3.41 -8.25
CA ARG A 109 -2.20 4.46 -7.61
C ARG A 109 -0.71 4.12 -7.72
N MET A 110 0.08 5.08 -8.20
CA MET A 110 1.55 4.97 -8.17
C MET A 110 2.09 5.00 -6.73
N MET A 111 3.09 4.15 -6.46
CA MET A 111 3.77 4.07 -5.16
C MET A 111 4.29 5.45 -4.72
N GLY A 112 4.21 5.74 -3.41
CA GLY A 112 4.64 7.03 -2.85
C GLY A 112 3.62 8.17 -2.90
N ASN A 113 2.58 8.07 -3.74
CA ASN A 113 1.65 9.20 -3.91
C ASN A 113 0.59 9.39 -2.81
N SER A 114 0.30 8.40 -1.96
CA SER A 114 -0.78 8.52 -0.96
C SER A 114 -0.50 9.62 0.08
N LEU A 115 0.69 9.62 0.68
CA LEU A 115 1.06 10.66 1.65
C LEU A 115 1.20 12.04 1.00
N LEU A 116 1.65 12.07 -0.26
CA LEU A 116 1.73 13.30 -1.04
C LEU A 116 0.31 13.88 -1.28
N GLU A 117 -0.64 13.03 -1.59
CA GLU A 117 -2.04 13.39 -1.81
C GLU A 117 -2.68 13.96 -0.53
N CYS A 118 -2.48 13.32 0.63
CA CYS A 118 -2.86 13.87 1.94
C CYS A 118 -2.30 15.28 2.16
N CYS A 119 -1.00 15.50 1.92
CA CYS A 119 -0.35 16.80 2.15
C CYS A 119 -0.84 17.88 1.17
N VAL A 120 -0.93 17.55 -0.11
CA VAL A 120 -1.29 18.51 -1.16
C VAL A 120 -2.77 18.87 -1.08
N PHE A 121 -3.66 17.89 -1.07
CA PHE A 121 -5.09 18.14 -1.04
C PHE A 121 -5.56 18.60 0.34
N GLY A 122 -4.91 18.16 1.42
CA GLY A 122 -5.18 18.69 2.76
C GLY A 122 -4.88 20.18 2.87
N ARG A 123 -3.78 20.65 2.29
CA ARG A 123 -3.47 22.08 2.24
C ARG A 123 -4.51 22.86 1.42
N ARG A 124 -4.96 22.32 0.29
CA ARG A 124 -5.98 22.96 -0.58
C ARG A 124 -7.33 23.03 0.12
N ALA A 125 -7.79 21.91 0.66
CA ALA A 125 -9.02 21.80 1.44
C ALA A 125 -9.03 22.82 2.59
N GLY A 126 -7.96 22.86 3.38
CA GLY A 126 -7.86 23.79 4.52
C GLY A 126 -7.93 25.26 4.09
N ARG A 127 -7.24 25.64 3.01
CA ARG A 127 -7.29 27.01 2.48
C ARG A 127 -8.68 27.37 1.96
N ALA A 128 -9.27 26.52 1.11
CA ALA A 128 -10.57 26.78 0.50
C ALA A 128 -11.70 26.81 1.54
N ALA A 129 -11.66 25.91 2.53
CA ALA A 129 -12.62 25.92 3.64
C ALA A 129 -12.54 27.20 4.46
N ALA A 130 -11.34 27.70 4.75
CA ALA A 130 -11.15 28.95 5.51
C ALA A 130 -11.66 30.18 4.73
N GLU A 131 -11.39 30.24 3.42
CA GLU A 131 -11.90 31.31 2.54
C GLU A 131 -13.44 31.28 2.49
N LYS A 132 -14.04 30.10 2.30
CA LYS A 132 -15.51 29.92 2.25
C LYS A 132 -16.19 30.30 3.56
N ALA A 133 -15.59 29.97 4.71
CA ALA A 133 -16.15 30.30 6.03
C ALA A 133 -16.06 31.79 6.38
N SER A 134 -15.20 32.55 5.68
CA SER A 134 -15.01 33.99 5.91
C SER A 134 -15.94 34.87 5.06
N THR A 135 -16.77 34.25 4.20
CA THR A 135 -17.75 34.92 3.33
C THR A 135 -19.16 34.72 3.88
#